data_AF-A0A376DPM4-F1
#
_entry.id   AF-A0A376DPM4-F1
#
_cell.length_a   1.000
_cell.length_b   1.000
_cell.length_c   1.000
_cell.angle_alpha   90.00
_cell.angle_beta   90.00
_cell.angle_gamma   90.00
#
_symmetry.space_group_name_H-M   'P 1'
#
loop_
_entity.id
_entity.type
_entity.pdbx_description
1 polymer ?
#
loop_
_entity_poly.entity_id
_entity_poly.type
_entity_poly.pdbx_seq_one_letter_code
_entity_poly.pdbx_strand_id
1 'polypeptide(L)'
;MNITCDQCKETFTASRIKRRSSLIHRKKGCALSCWECLSCYSSFSLNPMTMEQPIPKKTADEDGLRCPCNSCYGLLSYVDDSKPFWGCGECGTVWFSKADLFQSITNSIEKYPYRAKVYTKKGNNFHPVPLENEPENYEDVVAQEKTDSK
;
A
#
# COMPACT_ATOMS: atom_id res chain seq x y z
N MET A 1 23.24 -3.68 21.48
CA MET A 1 22.04 -3.12 20.84
C MET A 1 21.29 -4.29 20.27
N ASN A 2 20.16 -4.61 20.92
CA ASN A 2 19.34 -5.74 20.58
C ASN A 2 18.23 -5.24 19.65
N ILE A 3 17.91 -6.04 18.64
CA ILE A 3 16.93 -5.72 17.61
C ILE A 3 16.00 -6.91 17.48
N THR A 4 14.70 -6.64 17.48
CA THR A 4 13.66 -7.64 17.24
C THR A 4 13.18 -7.55 15.80
N CYS A 5 13.09 -8.70 15.13
CA CYS A 5 12.57 -8.78 13.76
C CYS A 5 11.03 -8.79 13.77
N ASP A 6 10.37 -8.02 12.90
CA ASP A 6 8.91 -8.11 12.68
C ASP A 6 8.50 -9.42 12.00
N GLN A 7 9.35 -9.95 11.12
CA GLN A 7 9.03 -11.13 10.32
C GLN A 7 9.06 -12.41 11.16
N CYS A 8 10.16 -12.68 11.86
CA CYS A 8 10.34 -13.91 12.64
C CYS A 8 10.26 -13.73 14.16
N LYS A 9 10.09 -12.50 14.66
CA LYS A 9 10.01 -12.15 16.10
C LYS A 9 11.26 -12.45 16.93
N GLU A 10 12.31 -13.00 16.33
CA GLU A 10 13.59 -13.25 17.00
C GLU A 10 14.32 -11.94 17.34
N THR A 11 14.96 -11.93 18.52
CA THR A 11 15.81 -10.83 18.98
C THR A 11 17.26 -11.19 18.80
N PHE A 12 18.02 -10.35 18.08
CA PHE A 12 19.44 -10.57 17.85
C PHE A 12 20.28 -9.34 18.21
N THR A 13 21.57 -9.57 18.48
CA THR A 13 22.51 -8.50 18.79
C THR A 13 23.15 -7.96 17.51
N ALA A 14 23.04 -6.64 17.28
CA ALA A 14 23.63 -6.00 16.11
C ALA A 14 25.17 -6.13 16.07
N SER A 15 25.69 -6.48 14.89
CA SER A 15 27.14 -6.55 14.62
C SER A 15 27.83 -5.20 14.81
N ARG A 16 29.16 -5.18 15.02
CA ARG A 16 29.94 -3.93 15.19
C ARG A 16 29.80 -3.00 13.97
N ILE A 17 29.78 -3.56 12.77
CA ILE A 17 29.64 -2.82 11.52
C ILE A 17 28.27 -2.15 11.44
N LYS A 18 27.20 -2.90 11.71
CA LYS A 18 25.83 -2.37 11.69
C LYS A 18 25.59 -1.34 12.80
N ARG A 19 26.18 -1.52 13.99
CA ARG A 19 26.18 -0.52 15.06
C ARG A 19 26.85 0.79 14.62
N ARG A 20 28.02 0.72 13.99
CA ARG A 20 28.73 1.90 13.47
C ARG A 20 27.91 2.61 12.39
N SER A 21 27.29 1.86 11.50
CA SER A 21 26.39 2.40 10.48
C SER A 21 25.19 3.11 11.11
N SER A 22 24.53 2.51 12.12
CA SER A 22 23.43 3.15 12.86
C SER A 22 23.84 4.49 13.47
N LEU A 23 25.01 4.57 14.10
CA LEU A 23 25.54 5.81 14.67
C LEU A 23 25.74 6.92 13.61
N ILE A 24 26.20 6.55 12.42
CA ILE A 24 26.36 7.50 11.30
C ILE A 24 24.98 8.00 10.83
N HIS A 25 24.01 7.09 10.65
CA HIS A 25 22.64 7.45 10.26
C HIS A 25 21.94 8.33 11.31
N ARG A 26 22.13 8.05 12.60
CA ARG A 26 21.66 8.91 13.71
C ARG A 26 22.23 10.33 13.61
N LYS A 27 23.55 10.46 13.41
CA LYS A 27 24.22 11.77 13.26
C LYS A 27 23.71 12.56 12.06
N LYS A 28 23.30 11.89 10.99
CA LYS A 28 22.73 12.50 9.79
C LYS A 28 21.22 12.78 9.90
N GLY A 29 20.57 12.44 11.02
CA GLY A 29 19.13 12.61 11.19
C GLY A 29 18.29 11.72 10.26
N CYS A 30 18.82 10.58 9.81
CA CYS A 30 18.08 9.69 8.93
C CYS A 30 16.87 9.09 9.67
N ALA A 31 15.69 9.20 9.07
CA ALA A 31 14.46 8.64 9.61
C ALA A 31 14.40 7.11 9.47
N LEU A 32 15.20 6.53 8.57
CA LEU A 32 15.18 5.10 8.20
C LEU A 32 16.58 4.54 8.00
N SER A 33 16.74 3.28 8.37
CA SER A 33 17.95 2.48 8.14
C SER A 33 17.53 1.05 7.80
N CYS A 34 18.15 0.46 6.77
CA CYS A 34 17.85 -0.91 6.35
C CYS A 34 18.71 -1.95 7.09
N TRP A 35 18.04 -2.96 7.60
CA TRP A 35 18.59 -4.05 8.39
C TRP A 35 18.25 -5.39 7.76
N GLU A 36 19.07 -6.38 8.10
CA GLU A 36 18.85 -7.77 7.72
C GLU A 36 18.78 -8.57 9.01
N CYS A 37 17.79 -9.46 9.11
CA CYS A 37 17.65 -10.34 10.24
C CYS A 37 18.72 -11.42 10.20
N LEU A 38 19.44 -11.65 11.29
CA LEU A 38 20.46 -12.72 11.35
C LEU A 38 19.85 -14.12 11.52
N SER A 39 18.55 -14.21 11.83
CA SER A 39 17.85 -15.48 12.01
C SER A 39 17.12 -15.92 10.73
N CYS A 40 16.36 -15.03 10.10
CA CYS A 40 15.54 -15.36 8.92
C CYS A 40 16.03 -14.70 7.61
N TYR A 41 17.10 -13.88 7.67
CA TYR A 41 17.69 -13.17 6.53
C TYR A 41 16.77 -12.19 5.80
N SER A 42 15.56 -11.94 6.32
CA SER A 42 14.66 -10.93 5.78
C SER A 42 15.21 -9.52 6.01
N SER A 43 15.10 -8.68 4.99
CA SER A 43 15.41 -7.26 5.11
C SER A 43 14.23 -6.49 5.74
N PHE A 44 14.51 -5.59 6.67
CA PHE A 44 13.51 -4.75 7.31
C PHE A 44 14.07 -3.35 7.62
N SER A 45 13.18 -2.38 7.79
CA SER A 45 13.53 -1.00 8.10
C SER A 45 13.41 -0.71 9.58
N LEU A 46 14.33 0.09 10.12
CA LEU A 46 14.31 0.62 11.48
C LEU A 46 14.49 2.13 11.46
N ASN A 47 13.79 2.84 12.33
CA ASN A 47 14.18 4.19 12.70
C ASN A 47 15.46 4.09 13.55
N PRO A 48 16.61 4.58 13.07
CA PRO A 48 17.86 4.45 13.79
C PRO A 48 17.87 5.28 15.07
N MET A 49 16.98 6.26 15.27
CA MET A 49 16.89 7.07 16.48
C MET A 49 16.14 6.34 17.59
N THR A 50 14.94 5.83 17.29
CA THR A 50 14.06 5.18 18.27
C THR A 50 14.29 3.67 18.39
N MET A 51 15.00 3.06 17.43
CA MET A 51 15.16 1.60 17.31
C MET A 51 13.86 0.84 17.09
N GLU A 52 12.80 1.56 16.74
CA GLU A 52 11.52 0.98 16.39
C GLU A 52 11.50 0.75 14.88
N GLN A 53 10.88 -0.33 14.45
CA GLN A 53 10.50 -0.43 13.06
C GLN A 53 9.47 0.67 12.83
N PRO A 54 9.59 1.47 11.76
CA PRO A 54 8.51 2.36 11.40
C PRO A 54 7.30 1.46 11.27
N ILE A 55 6.32 1.62 12.18
CA ILE A 55 4.97 1.16 11.91
C ILE A 55 4.70 1.75 10.53
N PRO A 56 4.35 0.95 9.51
CA PRO A 56 3.90 1.53 8.27
C PRO A 56 2.78 2.48 8.67
N LYS A 57 3.03 3.80 8.60
CA LYS A 57 1.96 4.78 8.51
C LYS A 57 1.35 4.67 7.11
N LYS A 58 1.22 3.46 6.57
CA LYS A 58 0.18 3.15 5.60
C LYS A 58 -1.06 2.96 6.46
N THR A 59 -1.80 4.04 6.65
CA THR A 59 -3.19 3.90 7.06
C THR A 59 -3.84 3.01 6.00
N ALA A 60 -4.15 1.77 6.40
CA ALA A 60 -4.82 0.76 5.58
C ALA A 60 -6.19 1.23 5.06
N ASP A 61 -6.62 2.43 5.42
CA ASP A 61 -7.93 2.97 5.09
C ASP A 61 -8.07 3.43 3.63
N GLU A 62 -6.98 3.67 2.87
CA GLU A 62 -7.06 4.23 1.50
C GLU A 62 -6.16 3.57 0.45
N ASP A 63 -5.22 2.72 0.87
CA ASP A 63 -4.46 1.85 -0.03
C ASP A 63 -5.22 0.54 -0.27
N GLY A 64 -5.21 0.03 -1.51
CA GLY A 64 -5.85 -1.25 -1.84
C GLY A 64 -7.30 -1.15 -2.34
N LEU A 65 -7.80 0.05 -2.65
CA LEU A 65 -9.02 0.19 -3.45
C LEU A 65 -8.82 -0.50 -4.81
N ARG A 66 -9.83 -1.23 -5.30
CA ARG A 66 -9.81 -1.72 -6.69
C ARG A 66 -9.91 -0.54 -7.67
N CYS A 67 -9.33 -0.72 -8.85
CA CYS A 67 -9.33 0.30 -9.89
C CYS A 67 -10.75 0.47 -10.47
N PRO A 68 -11.26 1.70 -10.63
CA PRO A 68 -12.59 1.92 -11.20
C PRO A 68 -12.62 1.88 -12.74
N CYS A 69 -11.47 1.83 -13.42
CA CYS A 69 -11.40 1.81 -14.88
C CYS A 69 -11.96 0.51 -15.46
N ASN A 70 -12.61 0.61 -16.63
CA ASN A 70 -13.19 -0.55 -17.29
C ASN A 70 -12.13 -1.63 -17.55
N SER A 71 -12.52 -2.89 -17.39
CA SER A 71 -11.67 -4.05 -17.65
C SER A 71 -10.38 -4.10 -16.83
N CYS A 72 -10.24 -3.22 -15.83
CA CYS A 72 -9.11 -3.17 -14.92
C CYS A 72 -9.56 -3.55 -13.51
N TYR A 73 -8.96 -4.60 -12.98
CA TYR A 73 -9.16 -5.07 -11.61
C TYR A 73 -7.93 -4.78 -10.73
N GLY A 74 -6.96 -3.97 -11.18
CA GLY A 74 -5.76 -3.65 -10.41
C GLY A 74 -6.06 -2.94 -9.08
N LEU A 75 -5.09 -2.94 -8.18
CA LEU A 75 -5.18 -2.20 -6.91
C LEU A 75 -4.59 -0.79 -7.07
N LEU A 76 -5.19 0.16 -6.36
CA LEU A 76 -4.69 1.52 -6.26
C LEU A 76 -3.65 1.63 -5.17
N SER A 77 -2.59 2.37 -5.47
CA SER A 77 -1.57 2.78 -4.51
C SER A 77 -1.55 4.30 -4.40
N TYR A 78 -1.48 4.81 -3.18
CA TYR A 78 -1.17 6.21 -2.95
C TYR A 78 0.35 6.45 -3.08
N VAL A 79 0.72 7.42 -3.90
CA VAL A 79 2.11 7.84 -4.13
C VAL A 79 2.30 9.23 -3.55
N ASP A 80 3.12 9.31 -2.51
CA ASP A 80 3.49 10.56 -1.82
C ASP A 80 4.80 11.11 -2.41
N ASP A 81 4.69 11.72 -3.61
CA ASP A 81 5.78 12.43 -4.31
C ASP A 81 5.50 13.95 -4.34
N SER A 82 6.33 14.75 -5.02
CA SER A 82 6.21 16.22 -5.16
C SER A 82 4.81 16.69 -5.54
N LYS A 83 4.05 15.87 -6.27
CA LYS A 83 2.61 16.03 -6.49
C LYS A 83 1.94 14.70 -6.13
N PRO A 84 1.35 14.54 -4.94
CA PRO A 84 0.77 13.26 -4.52
C PRO A 84 -0.42 12.84 -5.38
N PHE A 85 -0.60 11.54 -5.56
CA PHE A 85 -1.70 10.97 -6.36
C PHE A 85 -2.03 9.52 -5.97
N TRP A 86 -3.23 9.08 -6.33
CA TRP A 86 -3.57 7.65 -6.39
C TRP A 86 -3.30 7.16 -7.80
N GLY A 87 -2.62 6.03 -7.94
CA GLY A 87 -2.30 5.44 -9.24
C GLY A 87 -2.66 3.95 -9.30
N CYS A 88 -3.14 3.51 -10.45
CA CYS A 88 -3.28 2.09 -10.77
C CYS A 88 -2.04 1.59 -11.53
N GLY A 89 -1.37 0.56 -11.02
CA GLY A 89 -0.20 -0.03 -11.68
C GLY A 89 -0.51 -0.79 -12.98
N GLU A 90 -1.74 -1.27 -13.14
CA GLU A 90 -2.14 -2.09 -14.29
C GLU A 90 -2.51 -1.25 -15.52
N CYS A 91 -3.37 -0.23 -15.34
CA CYS A 91 -3.87 0.60 -16.44
C CYS A 91 -3.18 1.98 -16.53
N GLY A 92 -2.35 2.34 -15.55
CA GLY A 92 -1.60 3.60 -15.52
C GLY A 92 -2.45 4.85 -15.25
N THR A 93 -3.75 4.71 -14.97
CA THR A 93 -4.62 5.85 -14.63
C THR A 93 -4.24 6.42 -13.27
N VAL A 94 -4.29 7.75 -13.16
CA VAL A 94 -3.96 8.49 -11.94
C VAL A 94 -5.07 9.45 -11.55
N TRP A 95 -5.23 9.67 -10.24
CA TRP A 95 -6.16 10.62 -9.66
C TRP A 95 -5.41 11.52 -8.67
N PHE A 96 -5.50 12.84 -8.86
CA PHE A 96 -4.80 13.82 -8.03
C PHE A 96 -5.61 14.27 -6.81
N SER A 97 -6.89 13.88 -6.72
CA SER A 97 -7.75 14.17 -5.58
C SER A 97 -8.63 12.97 -5.24
N LYS A 98 -9.01 12.84 -3.96
CA LYS A 98 -9.99 11.83 -3.51
C LYS A 98 -11.34 12.01 -4.19
N ALA A 99 -11.74 13.26 -4.43
CA ALA A 99 -13.01 13.57 -5.08
C ALA A 99 -13.06 12.98 -6.50
N ASP A 100 -12.00 13.16 -7.30
CA ASP A 100 -11.91 12.60 -8.65
C ASP A 100 -11.91 11.06 -8.63
N LEU A 101 -11.20 10.47 -7.68
CA LEU A 101 -11.16 9.01 -7.49
C LEU A 101 -12.55 8.48 -7.11
N PHE A 102 -13.21 9.06 -6.11
CA PHE A 102 -14.51 8.60 -5.62
C PHE A 102 -15.62 8.85 -6.64
N GLN A 103 -15.52 9.91 -7.44
CA GLN A 103 -16.42 10.09 -8.58
C GLN A 103 -16.20 8.99 -9.61
N SER A 104 -14.93 8.62 -9.89
CA SER A 104 -14.62 7.51 -10.80
C SER A 104 -15.16 6.18 -10.30
N ILE A 105 -15.03 5.88 -9.00
CA ILE A 105 -15.63 4.70 -8.36
C ILE A 105 -17.16 4.73 -8.48
N THR A 106 -17.78 5.88 -8.23
CA THR A 106 -19.24 6.04 -8.36
C THR A 106 -19.70 5.75 -9.79
N ASN A 107 -19.08 6.37 -10.79
CA ASN A 107 -19.39 6.14 -12.21
C ASN A 107 -19.18 4.67 -12.61
N SER A 108 -18.14 4.03 -12.06
CA SER A 108 -17.83 2.62 -12.28
C SER A 108 -18.91 1.70 -11.74
N ILE A 109 -19.41 1.98 -10.53
CA ILE A 109 -20.52 1.25 -9.91
C ILE A 109 -21.83 1.49 -10.67
N GLU A 110 -22.10 2.72 -11.11
CA GLU A 110 -23.29 3.02 -11.91
C GLU A 110 -23.31 2.26 -13.24
N LYS A 111 -22.14 2.15 -13.90
CA LYS A 111 -21.98 1.40 -15.15
C LYS A 111 -21.99 -0.11 -14.93
N TYR A 112 -21.36 -0.59 -13.86
CA TYR A 112 -21.20 -2.00 -13.52
C TYR A 112 -21.53 -2.25 -12.04
N PRO A 113 -22.82 -2.45 -11.69
CA PRO A 113 -23.28 -2.50 -10.30
C PRO A 113 -22.57 -3.54 -9.40
N TYR A 114 -22.07 -4.64 -9.97
CA TYR A 114 -21.32 -5.64 -9.20
C TYR A 114 -20.01 -5.10 -8.62
N ARG A 115 -19.43 -4.03 -9.19
CA ARG A 115 -18.23 -3.38 -8.67
C ARG A 115 -18.43 -2.84 -7.26
N ALA A 116 -19.67 -2.58 -6.83
CA ALA A 116 -19.95 -2.18 -5.45
C ALA A 116 -19.46 -3.21 -4.42
N LYS A 117 -19.33 -4.50 -4.80
CA LYS A 117 -18.96 -5.59 -3.88
C LYS A 117 -17.52 -5.52 -3.35
N VAL A 118 -16.63 -4.77 -4.02
CA VAL A 118 -15.23 -4.61 -3.58
C VAL A 118 -14.99 -3.28 -2.86
N TYR A 119 -16.06 -2.49 -2.63
CA TYR A 119 -15.99 -1.23 -1.91
C TYR A 119 -16.96 -1.20 -0.72
N THR A 120 -16.48 -0.70 0.41
CA THR A 120 -17.33 -0.32 1.53
C THR A 120 -17.48 1.19 1.56
N LYS A 121 -18.73 1.68 1.49
CA LYS A 121 -19.01 3.13 1.60
C LYS A 121 -19.27 3.50 3.06
N LYS A 122 -18.48 4.44 3.61
CA LYS A 122 -18.65 5.00 4.95
C LYS A 122 -18.78 6.52 4.83
N GLY A 123 -20.00 7.04 4.89
CA GLY A 123 -20.29 8.44 4.61
C GLY A 123 -19.93 8.79 3.16
N ASN A 124 -19.04 9.78 2.98
CA ASN A 124 -18.56 10.22 1.66
C ASN A 124 -17.30 9.49 1.20
N ASN A 125 -16.76 8.56 1.99
CA ASN A 125 -15.53 7.86 1.66
C ASN A 125 -15.79 6.43 1.19
N PHE A 126 -14.99 5.99 0.22
CA PHE A 126 -14.88 4.60 -0.17
C PHE A 126 -13.65 3.96 0.48
N HIS A 127 -13.84 2.75 0.97
CA HIS A 127 -12.78 1.91 1.53
C HIS A 127 -12.75 0.57 0.81
N PRO A 128 -11.58 -0.09 0.71
CA PRO A 128 -11.52 -1.43 0.15
C PRO A 128 -12.25 -2.42 1.05
N VAL A 129 -12.85 -3.43 0.43
CA VAL A 129 -13.25 -4.65 1.14
C VAL A 129 -11.99 -5.52 1.31
N PRO A 130 -11.82 -6.25 2.44
CA PRO A 130 -10.72 -7.21 2.57
C PRO A 130 -10.70 -8.20 1.41
N LEU A 131 -9.52 -8.58 0.91
CA LEU A 131 -9.38 -9.44 -0.26
C LEU A 131 -10.11 -10.78 -0.09
N GLU A 132 -10.11 -11.33 1.13
CA GLU A 132 -10.83 -12.57 1.47
C GLU A 132 -12.36 -12.47 1.35
N ASN A 133 -12.90 -11.25 1.30
CA ASN A 133 -14.32 -10.97 1.18
C ASN A 133 -14.72 -10.51 -0.23
N GLU A 134 -13.76 -10.38 -1.15
CA GLU A 134 -14.08 -10.11 -2.55
C GLU A 134 -14.71 -11.34 -3.23
N PRO A 135 -15.60 -11.15 -4.22
CA PRO A 135 -16.12 -12.28 -5.00
C PRO A 135 -14.98 -13.06 -5.69
N GLU A 136 -14.96 -14.39 -5.57
CA GLU A 136 -13.89 -15.24 -6.14
C GLU A 136 -13.65 -15.00 -7.63
N ASN A 137 -14.71 -14.71 -8.38
CA ASN A 137 -14.66 -14.46 -9.82
C ASN A 137 -14.61 -12.97 -10.20
N TYR A 138 -14.31 -12.07 -9.26
CA TYR A 138 -14.34 -10.63 -9.49
C TYR A 138 -13.48 -10.21 -10.68
N GLU A 139 -12.24 -10.70 -10.73
CA GLU A 139 -11.27 -10.35 -11.78
C GLU A 139 -11.74 -10.83 -13.16
N ASP A 140 -12.27 -12.04 -13.25
CA ASP A 140 -12.84 -12.61 -14.49
C ASP A 140 -14.04 -11.82 -15.00
N VAL A 141 -14.92 -11.39 -14.09
CA VAL A 141 -16.10 -10.59 -14.44
C VAL A 141 -15.67 -9.21 -14.93
N VAL A 142 -14.74 -8.57 -14.22
CA VAL A 142 -14.20 -7.26 -14.62
C VAL A 142 -13.51 -7.35 -15.97
N ALA A 143 -12.71 -8.38 -16.23
CA ALA A 143 -11.98 -8.55 -17.50
C ALA A 143 -12.90 -8.62 -18.74
N GLN A 144 -14.18 -8.98 -18.55
CA GLN A 144 -15.19 -9.05 -19.62
C GLN A 144 -15.89 -7.71 -19.90
N GLU A 145 -15.63 -6.67 -19.11
CA GLU A 145 -16.18 -5.35 -19.36
C GLU A 145 -15.74 -4.81 -20.72
N LYS A 146 -16.58 -3.96 -21.31
CA LYS A 146 -16.22 -3.28 -22.55
C LYS A 146 -15.13 -2.26 -22.24
N THR A 147 -13.95 -2.47 -22.80
CA THR A 147 -12.90 -1.44 -22.84
C THR A 147 -13.46 -0.20 -23.51
N ASP A 148 -13.25 0.97 -22.92
CA ASP A 148 -13.59 2.21 -23.61
C ASP A 148 -12.69 2.29 -24.86
N SER A 149 -13.30 2.27 -26.04
CA SER A 149 -12.60 2.54 -27.29
C SER A 149 -11.94 3.90 -27.17
N LYS A 150 -10.60 3.93 -27.15
CA LYS A 150 -9.81 5.16 -27.26
C LYS A 150 -10.08 5.85 -28.58
#